data_AF-A0A7C1X978-F1
#
_entry.id   AF-A0A7C1X978-F1
#
_cell.length_a   1.000
_cell.length_b   1.000
_cell.length_c   1.000
_cell.angle_alpha   90.00
_cell.angle_beta   90.00
_cell.angle_gamma   90.00
#
_symmetry.space_group_name_H-M   'P 1'
#
loop_
_entity.id
_entity.type
_entity.pdbx_description
1 polymer ?
#
loop_
_entity_poly.entity_id
_entity_poly.type
_entity_poly.pdbx_seq_one_letter_code
_entity_poly.pdbx_strand_id
1 'polypeptide(L)'
;PSLVASTLEDTLVDLRREGVPVQNITDEHLMGLFELFAKGGLVKEAIPLVLKRLAENPELEPEEAVKQLGLTPLSPEEAREAVRRILNRMERMIRERGEAAFGPAMGAVMRELRGRVDGALISRIVKEELAKIVGGS
;
A
#
# COMPACT_ATOMS: atom_id res chain seq x y z
N PRO A 1 10.86 -7.56 15.64
CA PRO A 1 10.97 -8.50 14.49
C PRO A 1 11.53 -7.79 13.26
N SER A 2 12.42 -8.44 12.51
CA SER A 2 12.85 -7.95 11.19
C SER A 2 11.71 -8.12 10.18
N LEU A 3 11.77 -7.39 9.05
CA LEU A 3 10.77 -7.54 7.99
C LEU A 3 10.62 -8.99 7.54
N VAL A 4 11.75 -9.69 7.34
CA VAL A 4 11.79 -11.10 6.96
C VAL A 4 11.06 -11.97 7.99
N ALA A 5 11.37 -11.81 9.28
CA ALA A 5 10.70 -12.58 10.33
C ALA A 5 9.19 -12.34 10.35
N SER A 6 8.75 -11.07 10.30
CA SER A 6 7.30 -10.76 10.24
C SER A 6 6.61 -11.27 8.98
N THR A 7 7.32 -11.35 7.85
CA THR A 7 6.75 -11.92 6.63
C THR A 7 6.53 -13.42 6.79
N LEU A 8 7.51 -14.14 7.36
CA LEU A 8 7.44 -15.60 7.50
C LEU A 8 6.50 -16.04 8.63
N GLU A 9 6.56 -15.36 9.79
CA GLU A 9 5.83 -15.75 10.99
C GLU A 9 4.40 -15.19 11.03
N ASP A 10 4.18 -13.99 10.47
CA ASP A 10 2.87 -13.34 10.50
C ASP A 10 2.21 -13.41 9.12
N THR A 11 2.82 -12.82 8.09
CA THR A 11 2.17 -12.62 6.78
C THR A 11 1.79 -13.94 6.11
N LEU A 12 2.70 -14.90 6.03
CA LEU A 12 2.40 -16.20 5.42
C LEU A 12 1.37 -17.01 6.23
N VAL A 13 1.35 -16.85 7.56
CA VAL A 13 0.36 -17.50 8.43
C VAL A 13 -1.03 -16.90 8.18
N ASP A 14 -1.13 -15.58 8.09
CA ASP A 14 -2.39 -14.90 7.83
C ASP A 14 -2.92 -15.22 6.42
N LEU A 15 -2.07 -15.20 5.39
CA LEU A 15 -2.46 -15.61 4.04
C LEU A 15 -2.97 -17.06 4.01
N ARG A 16 -2.33 -17.98 4.73
CA ARG A 16 -2.80 -19.36 4.84
C ARG A 16 -4.19 -19.45 5.49
N ARG A 17 -4.46 -18.66 6.53
CA ARG A 17 -5.78 -18.57 7.18
C ARG A 17 -6.85 -18.02 6.25
N GLU A 18 -6.48 -17.15 5.32
CA GLU A 18 -7.34 -16.65 4.23
C GLU A 18 -7.56 -17.67 3.09
N GLY A 19 -6.96 -18.86 3.18
CA GLY A 19 -7.08 -19.91 2.16
C GLY A 19 -6.16 -19.72 0.95
N VAL A 20 -5.18 -18.82 1.04
CA VAL A 20 -4.17 -18.64 -0.02
C VAL A 20 -3.24 -19.86 -0.05
N PRO A 21 -2.91 -20.40 -1.24
CA PRO A 21 -2.08 -21.60 -1.38
C PRO A 21 -0.59 -21.29 -1.17
N VAL A 22 -0.22 -20.86 0.04
CA VAL A 22 1.14 -20.40 0.38
C VAL A 22 2.23 -21.45 0.18
N GLN A 23 1.88 -22.74 0.06
CA GLN A 23 2.82 -23.81 -0.31
C GLN A 23 3.41 -23.66 -1.72
N ASN A 24 2.80 -22.83 -2.57
CA ASN A 24 3.29 -22.52 -3.90
C ASN A 24 4.37 -21.42 -3.89
N ILE A 25 4.60 -20.76 -2.74
CA ILE A 25 5.63 -19.73 -2.60
C ILE A 25 6.96 -20.44 -2.35
N THR A 26 7.92 -20.25 -3.26
CA THR A 26 9.26 -20.82 -3.16
C THR A 26 10.23 -19.87 -2.47
N ASP A 27 11.42 -20.37 -2.14
CA ASP A 27 12.49 -19.53 -1.59
C ASP A 27 12.95 -18.47 -2.60
N GLU A 28 12.94 -18.78 -3.91
CA GLU A 28 13.24 -17.83 -4.98
C GLU A 28 12.24 -16.67 -5.00
N HIS A 29 10.94 -16.94 -4.82
CA HIS A 29 9.93 -15.89 -4.69
C HIS A 29 10.22 -14.97 -3.50
N LEU A 30 10.56 -15.54 -2.35
CA LEU A 30 10.85 -14.77 -1.14
C LEU A 30 12.13 -13.94 -1.29
N MET A 31 13.19 -14.53 -1.83
CA MET A 31 14.46 -13.85 -2.10
C MET A 31 14.24 -12.70 -3.09
N GLY A 32 13.59 -12.95 -4.23
CA GLY A 32 13.30 -11.94 -5.24
C GLY A 32 12.42 -10.80 -4.69
N LEU A 33 11.43 -11.13 -3.87
CA LEU A 33 10.59 -10.13 -3.20
C LEU A 33 11.40 -9.23 -2.26
N PHE A 34 12.24 -9.81 -1.39
CA PHE A 34 13.04 -9.03 -0.45
C PHE A 34 14.12 -8.20 -1.14
N GLU A 35 14.73 -8.72 -2.21
CA GLU A 35 15.64 -7.96 -3.06
C GLU A 35 14.93 -6.77 -3.71
N LEU A 36 13.74 -7.00 -4.28
CA LEU A 36 12.96 -5.94 -4.91
C LEU A 36 12.57 -4.86 -3.89
N PHE A 37 12.20 -5.26 -2.67
CA PHE A 37 11.94 -4.33 -1.56
C PHE A 37 13.20 -3.53 -1.19
N ALA A 38 14.35 -4.19 -1.04
CA ALA A 38 15.61 -3.54 -0.70
C ALA A 38 16.06 -2.52 -1.77
N LYS A 39 15.73 -2.77 -3.05
CA LYS A 39 15.98 -1.86 -4.18
C LYS A 39 14.92 -0.75 -4.33
N GLY A 40 13.89 -0.73 -3.48
CA GLY A 40 12.80 0.25 -3.53
C GLY A 40 11.75 -0.04 -4.62
N GLY A 41 11.71 -1.26 -5.16
CA GLY A 41 10.76 -1.68 -6.20
C GLY A 41 9.37 -2.06 -5.67
N LEU A 42 9.19 -2.18 -4.35
CA LEU A 42 7.88 -2.24 -3.70
C LEU A 42 7.93 -1.60 -2.30
N VAL A 43 6.78 -1.24 -1.75
CA VAL A 43 6.63 -0.80 -0.35
C VAL A 43 6.22 -1.97 0.56
N LYS A 44 6.39 -1.81 1.88
CA LYS A 44 6.11 -2.87 2.85
C LYS A 44 4.67 -3.40 2.75
N GLU A 45 3.71 -2.50 2.53
CA GLU A 45 2.29 -2.80 2.44
C GLU A 45 1.91 -3.62 1.20
N ALA A 46 2.78 -3.67 0.18
CA ALA A 46 2.58 -4.50 -1.00
C ALA A 46 2.98 -5.96 -0.77
N ILE A 47 3.79 -6.28 0.23
CA ILE A 47 4.32 -7.64 0.47
C ILE A 47 3.21 -8.70 0.54
N PRO A 48 2.14 -8.52 1.35
CA PRO A 48 1.07 -9.53 1.41
C PRO A 48 0.34 -9.70 0.07
N LEU A 49 0.15 -8.60 -0.67
CA LEU A 49 -0.55 -8.60 -1.96
C LEU A 49 0.27 -9.33 -3.03
N VAL A 50 1.58 -9.08 -3.07
CA VAL A 50 2.50 -9.74 -4.00
C VAL A 50 2.63 -11.22 -3.67
N LEU A 51 2.82 -11.59 -2.40
CA LEU A 51 2.90 -13.00 -1.98
C LEU A 51 1.62 -13.77 -2.30
N LYS A 52 0.44 -13.15 -2.13
CA LYS A 52 -0.82 -13.74 -2.54
C LYS A 52 -0.85 -14.02 -4.05
N ARG A 53 -0.44 -13.05 -4.88
CA ARG A 53 -0.42 -13.20 -6.34
C ARG A 53 0.54 -14.30 -6.79
N LEU A 54 1.72 -14.37 -6.18
CA LEU A 54 2.73 -15.41 -6.45
C LEU A 54 2.24 -16.80 -6.01
N ALA A 55 1.55 -16.90 -4.86
CA ALA A 55 0.96 -18.16 -4.42
C ALA A 55 -0.11 -18.67 -5.41
N GLU A 56 -0.93 -17.76 -5.93
CA GLU A 56 -1.97 -18.07 -6.92
C GLU A 56 -1.41 -18.35 -8.33
N ASN A 57 -0.20 -17.86 -8.65
CA ASN A 57 0.41 -17.89 -9.99
C ASN A 57 1.94 -18.09 -9.82
N PRO A 58 2.37 -19.30 -9.43
CA PRO A 58 3.76 -19.58 -9.02
C PRO A 58 4.78 -19.51 -10.16
N GLU A 59 4.34 -19.34 -11.41
CA GLU A 59 5.19 -19.08 -12.57
C GLU A 59 5.60 -17.60 -12.70
N LEU A 60 5.01 -16.70 -11.91
CA LEU A 60 5.33 -15.27 -11.94
C LEU A 60 6.57 -14.96 -11.11
N GLU A 61 7.38 -14.04 -11.62
CA GLU A 61 8.43 -13.40 -10.83
C GLU A 61 7.84 -12.27 -9.95
N PRO A 62 8.44 -11.96 -8.78
CA PRO A 62 7.96 -10.89 -7.90
C PRO A 62 7.79 -9.53 -8.58
N GLU A 63 8.70 -9.14 -9.48
CA GLU A 63 8.61 -7.88 -10.23
C GLU A 63 7.40 -7.85 -11.16
N GLU A 64 7.08 -8.97 -11.80
CA GLU A 64 5.93 -9.09 -12.68
C GLU A 64 4.62 -9.03 -11.89
N ALA A 65 4.58 -9.68 -10.72
CA ALA A 65 3.44 -9.58 -9.81
C ALA A 65 3.19 -8.13 -9.35
N VAL A 66 4.24 -7.36 -9.02
CA VAL A 66 4.12 -5.93 -8.68
C VAL A 66 3.52 -5.13 -9.83
N LYS A 67 4.01 -5.33 -11.06
CA LYS A 67 3.51 -4.64 -12.26
C LYS A 67 2.05 -4.96 -12.54
N GLN A 68 1.67 -6.24 -12.52
CA GLN A 68 0.30 -6.68 -12.78
C GLN A 68 -0.69 -6.16 -11.73
N LEU A 69 -0.26 -6.05 -10.47
CA LEU A 69 -1.09 -5.51 -9.39
C LEU A 69 -1.12 -3.97 -9.37
N GLY A 70 -0.35 -3.30 -10.23
CA GLY A 70 -0.23 -1.84 -10.23
C GLY A 70 0.43 -1.27 -8.96
N LEU A 71 1.28 -2.06 -8.31
CA LEU A 71 1.88 -1.75 -7.00
C LEU A 71 3.24 -1.05 -7.11
N THR A 72 3.61 -0.58 -8.31
CA THR A 72 4.84 0.21 -8.49
C THR A 72 4.84 1.39 -7.52
N PRO A 73 5.90 1.54 -6.70
CA PRO A 73 6.00 2.61 -5.72
C PRO A 73 5.91 3.99 -6.36
N LEU A 74 5.28 4.92 -5.63
CA LEU A 74 5.29 6.33 -5.97
C LEU A 74 6.33 7.06 -5.12
N SER A 75 6.95 8.08 -5.71
CA SER A 75 7.73 9.06 -4.96
C SER A 75 6.84 9.83 -3.95
N PRO A 76 7.44 10.43 -2.91
CA PRO A 76 6.70 11.29 -1.98
C PRO A 76 5.93 12.43 -2.66
N GLU A 77 6.48 12.98 -3.74
CA GLU A 77 5.88 14.07 -4.53
C GLU A 77 4.65 13.56 -5.29
N GLU A 78 4.78 12.46 -6.04
CA GLU A 78 3.66 11.84 -6.76
C GLU A 78 2.55 11.38 -5.81
N ALA A 79 2.92 10.82 -4.65
CA ALA A 79 1.98 10.46 -3.61
C ALA A 79 1.20 11.69 -3.13
N ARG A 80 1.88 12.81 -2.86
CA ARG A 80 1.23 14.05 -2.42
C ARG A 80 0.31 14.64 -3.49
N GLU A 81 0.70 14.60 -4.75
CA GLU A 81 -0.15 15.01 -5.88
C GLU A 81 -1.41 14.15 -6.00
N ALA A 82 -1.26 12.83 -5.90
CA ALA A 82 -2.38 11.92 -5.95
C ALA A 82 -3.34 12.15 -4.77
N VAL A 83 -2.82 12.32 -3.55
CA VAL A 83 -3.65 12.65 -2.38
C VAL A 83 -4.41 13.96 -2.59
N ARG A 84 -3.74 15.04 -3.02
CA ARG A 84 -4.41 16.33 -3.30
C ARG A 84 -5.56 16.17 -4.29
N ARG A 85 -5.33 15.45 -5.39
CA ARG A 85 -6.37 15.19 -6.40
C ARG A 85 -7.57 14.45 -5.80
N ILE A 86 -7.34 13.46 -4.94
CA ILE A 86 -8.40 12.70 -4.28
C ILE A 86 -9.19 13.60 -3.33
N LEU A 87 -8.51 14.38 -2.48
CA LEU A 87 -9.15 15.27 -1.52
C LEU A 87 -9.93 16.40 -2.19
N ASN A 88 -9.44 16.95 -3.30
CA ASN A 88 -10.15 18.00 -4.06
C ASN A 88 -11.51 17.50 -4.58
N ARG A 89 -11.62 16.23 -4.99
CA ARG A 89 -12.91 15.64 -5.39
C ARG A 89 -13.91 15.52 -4.23
N MET A 90 -13.40 15.60 -3.00
CA MET A 90 -14.16 15.47 -1.75
C MET A 90 -14.26 16.79 -0.99
N GLU A 91 -13.80 17.91 -1.58
CA GLU A 91 -13.61 19.19 -0.89
C GLU A 91 -14.88 19.66 -0.19
N ARG A 92 -16.04 19.58 -0.86
CA ARG A 92 -17.32 19.94 -0.26
C ARG A 92 -17.60 19.16 1.03
N MET A 93 -17.45 17.84 0.99
CA MET A 93 -17.66 16.98 2.16
C MET A 93 -16.64 17.25 3.26
N ILE A 94 -15.38 17.55 2.88
CA ILE A 94 -14.32 17.91 3.82
C ILE A 94 -14.66 19.22 4.54
N ARG A 95 -15.09 20.25 3.81
CA ARG A 95 -15.51 21.54 4.39
C ARG A 95 -16.74 21.40 5.29
N GLU A 96 -17.71 20.58 4.90
CA GLU A 96 -18.92 20.31 5.71
C GLU A 96 -18.62 19.55 7.02
N ARG A 97 -17.62 18.65 7.01
CA ARG A 97 -17.32 17.78 8.16
C ARG A 97 -16.11 18.21 8.99
N GLY A 98 -15.27 19.10 8.49
CA GLY A 98 -14.03 19.52 9.14
C GLY A 98 -13.13 18.34 9.48
N GLU A 99 -12.67 18.27 10.74
CA GLU A 99 -11.80 17.19 11.24
C GLU A 99 -12.42 15.78 11.09
N ALA A 100 -13.75 15.67 11.18
CA ALA A 100 -14.45 14.39 11.02
C ALA A 100 -14.37 13.82 9.59
N ALA A 101 -13.86 14.60 8.63
CA ALA A 101 -13.60 14.14 7.27
C ALA A 101 -12.38 13.19 7.16
N PHE A 102 -11.51 13.14 8.18
CA PHE A 102 -10.27 12.36 8.12
C PHE A 102 -10.49 10.89 7.78
N GLY A 103 -11.41 10.21 8.47
CA GLY A 103 -11.71 8.79 8.21
C GLY A 103 -12.18 8.52 6.78
N PRO A 104 -13.25 9.20 6.30
CA PRO A 104 -13.69 9.09 4.91
C PRO A 104 -12.61 9.43 3.87
N ALA A 105 -11.85 10.50 4.09
CA ALA A 105 -10.76 10.92 3.21
C ALA A 105 -9.64 9.86 3.15
N MET A 106 -9.20 9.37 4.31
CA MET A 106 -8.21 8.30 4.40
C MET A 106 -8.69 7.03 3.69
N GLY A 107 -9.96 6.67 3.84
CA GLY A 107 -10.54 5.52 3.14
C GLY A 107 -10.52 5.64 1.62
N ALA A 108 -10.82 6.83 1.09
CA ALA A 108 -10.73 7.10 -0.35
C ALA A 108 -9.28 7.04 -0.86
N VAL A 109 -8.35 7.67 -0.13
CA VAL A 109 -6.93 7.69 -0.48
C VAL A 109 -6.33 6.29 -0.44
N MET A 110 -6.62 5.51 0.60
CA MET A 110 -6.15 4.13 0.73
C MET A 110 -6.67 3.24 -0.41
N ARG A 111 -7.87 3.49 -0.93
CA ARG A 111 -8.39 2.71 -2.06
C ARG A 111 -7.57 2.88 -3.33
N GLU A 112 -6.99 4.06 -3.54
CA GLU A 112 -6.23 4.39 -4.75
C GLU A 112 -4.72 4.17 -4.59
N LEU A 113 -4.17 4.33 -3.38
CA LEU A 113 -2.72 4.36 -3.15
C LEU A 113 -2.17 3.22 -2.29
N ARG A 114 -3.02 2.39 -1.68
CA ARG A 114 -2.56 1.27 -0.84
C ARG A 114 -1.63 0.37 -1.66
N GLY A 115 -0.50 0.02 -1.04
CA GLY A 115 0.51 -0.84 -1.64
C GLY A 115 1.41 -0.15 -2.68
N ARG A 116 1.22 1.15 -2.94
CA ARG A 116 2.13 1.97 -3.76
C ARG A 116 2.89 3.00 -2.93
N VAL A 117 2.40 3.29 -1.73
CA VAL A 117 2.96 4.26 -0.80
C VAL A 117 2.84 3.69 0.61
N ASP A 118 3.86 3.94 1.44
CA ASP A 118 3.86 3.60 2.85
C ASP A 118 2.66 4.25 3.58
N GLY A 119 1.98 3.48 4.43
CA GLY A 119 0.75 3.91 5.09
C GLY A 119 0.95 5.09 6.04
N ALA A 120 2.12 5.21 6.67
CA ALA A 120 2.45 6.33 7.53
C ALA A 120 2.67 7.60 6.70
N LEU A 121 3.33 7.48 5.54
CA LEU A 121 3.47 8.60 4.59
C LEU A 121 2.10 9.07 4.08
N ILE A 122 1.21 8.15 3.67
CA ILE A 122 -0.17 8.49 3.28
C ILE A 122 -0.87 9.24 4.41
N SER A 123 -0.86 8.68 5.63
CA SER A 123 -1.55 9.28 6.78
C SER A 123 -1.06 10.69 7.06
N ARG A 124 0.25 10.92 7.01
CA ARG A 124 0.86 12.25 7.18
C ARG A 124 0.38 13.23 6.12
N ILE A 125 0.48 12.87 4.85
CA ILE A 125 0.07 13.74 3.73
C ILE A 125 -1.42 14.08 3.83
N VAL A 126 -2.27 13.09 4.12
CA VAL A 126 -3.73 13.31 4.26
C VAL A 126 -4.03 14.31 5.38
N LYS A 127 -3.39 14.18 6.56
CA LYS A 127 -3.58 15.13 7.67
C LYS A 127 -3.16 16.54 7.28
N GLU A 128 -1.99 16.69 6.66
CA GLU A 128 -1.46 17.98 6.24
C GLU A 128 -2.36 18.67 5.20
N GLU A 129 -2.81 17.94 4.18
CA GLU A 129 -3.65 18.51 3.11
C GLU A 129 -5.08 18.79 3.59
N LEU A 130 -5.66 17.94 4.45
CA LEU A 130 -6.95 18.23 5.08
C LEU A 130 -6.90 19.49 5.94
N ALA A 131 -5.85 19.67 6.75
CA ALA A 131 -5.70 20.86 7.59
C ALA A 131 -5.65 22.15 6.74
N LYS A 132 -5.04 22.11 5.54
CA LYS A 132 -5.05 23.24 4.60
C LYS A 132 -6.44 23.56 4.07
N ILE A 133 -7.23 22.53 3.72
CA ILE A 133 -8.60 22.72 3.21
C ILE A 133 -9.51 23.29 4.31
N VAL A 134 -9.41 22.76 5.53
CA VAL A 134 -10.24 23.18 6.67
C VAL A 134 -9.83 24.54 7.21
N GLY A 135 -8.52 24.78 7.37
CA GLY A 135 -7.97 26.04 7.90
C GLY A 135 -7.88 27.18 6.89
N GLY A 136 -8.13 26.93 5.60
CA GLY A 136 -8.23 27.93 4.54
C GLY A 136 -9.66 28.47 4.34
N SER A 137 -10.54 28.32 5.33
CA SER A 137 -11.92 28.84 5.34
C SER A 137 -12.04 30.12 6.18
#